data_AF-A0A838S7V9-F1
#
_entry.id   AF-A0A838S7V9-F1
#
_cell.length_a   1.000
_cell.length_b   1.000
_cell.length_c   1.000
_cell.angle_alpha   90.00
_cell.angle_beta   90.00
_cell.angle_gamma   90.00
#
_symmetry.space_group_name_H-M   'P 1'
#
loop_
_entity.id
_entity.type
_entity.pdbx_description
1 polymer ?
#
loop_
_entity_poly.entity_id
_entity_poly.type
_entity_poly.pdbx_seq_one_letter_code
_entity_poly.pdbx_strand_id
1 'polypeptide(L)'
;MRASPLLTGTAAADERRRRGLRRMRLVALSLLLLAAVVYAATLDRSGGWEYVHAASEAAMVGAIADWFAVTALFRHPLGLPIPHTAIIPTRKNALAHSLQEFVTDNFLSESVVRDRVHRAEVSLRVGRWLADPTHSDRVVREANRMLRHGLHQVKDEDIELLVREELIPRLVDEPLSEITGRLLQEVVADGAHHGLVDLTLIEAHRWLLSNGEAVAALVEDRAPWWTPEWLDERVARRVHVEAVAWVRDIRDDKAHPARLALDRLL
;
A
#
# COMPACT_ATOMS: atom_id res chain seq x y z
N MET A 1 27.15 3.20 -1.71
CA MET A 1 26.17 2.16 -2.05
C MET A 1 26.88 1.07 -2.85
N ARG A 2 27.18 -0.09 -2.23
CA ARG A 2 27.72 -1.27 -2.94
C ARG A 2 26.53 -2.07 -3.45
N ALA A 3 26.52 -2.34 -4.75
CA ALA A 3 25.49 -3.16 -5.39
C ALA A 3 25.46 -4.55 -4.75
N SER A 4 24.30 -4.96 -4.24
CA SER A 4 24.06 -6.33 -3.76
C SER A 4 24.14 -7.32 -4.94
N PRO A 5 24.87 -8.44 -4.82
CA PRO A 5 24.92 -9.45 -5.87
C PRO A 5 23.61 -10.24 -5.83
N LEU A 6 22.62 -9.80 -6.60
CA LEU A 6 21.39 -10.54 -6.80
C LEU A 6 21.66 -11.77 -7.69
N LEU A 7 21.41 -12.95 -7.13
CA LEU A 7 21.19 -14.23 -7.82
C LEU A 7 22.38 -14.82 -8.59
N THR A 8 23.41 -15.28 -7.88
CA THR A 8 24.35 -16.28 -8.41
C THR A 8 24.17 -17.59 -7.65
N GLY A 9 24.05 -18.70 -8.38
CA GLY A 9 24.08 -20.02 -7.77
C GLY A 9 25.33 -20.18 -6.92
N THR A 10 25.27 -21.02 -5.88
CA THR A 10 26.47 -21.27 -5.05
C THR A 10 27.66 -21.65 -5.95
N ALA A 11 28.87 -21.20 -5.63
CA ALA A 11 30.07 -21.51 -6.41
C ALA A 11 30.24 -23.02 -6.67
N ALA A 12 29.79 -23.85 -5.71
CA ALA A 12 29.75 -25.30 -5.83
C ALA A 12 28.71 -25.83 -6.84
N ALA A 13 27.58 -25.15 -7.04
CA ALA A 13 26.59 -25.50 -8.06
C ALA A 13 27.09 -25.14 -9.48
N ASP A 14 27.74 -23.99 -9.63
CA ASP A 14 28.28 -23.55 -10.91
C ASP A 14 29.47 -24.43 -11.36
N GLU A 15 30.32 -24.87 -10.43
CA GLU A 15 31.40 -25.81 -10.75
C GLU A 15 30.87 -27.17 -11.22
N ARG A 16 29.78 -27.67 -10.60
CA ARG A 16 29.10 -28.90 -11.07
C ARG A 16 28.55 -28.75 -12.48
N ARG A 17 27.90 -27.62 -12.80
CA ARG A 17 27.41 -27.32 -14.15
C ARG A 17 28.55 -27.26 -15.17
N ARG A 18 29.65 -26.58 -14.83
CA ARG A 18 30.84 -26.48 -15.71
C ARG A 18 31.43 -27.86 -16.03
N ARG A 19 31.57 -28.74 -15.03
CA ARG A 19 32.03 -30.12 -15.24
C ARG A 19 31.08 -30.90 -16.15
N GLY A 20 29.76 -30.76 -15.94
CA GLY A 20 28.73 -31.33 -16.82
C GLY A 20 28.87 -30.88 -18.27
N LEU A 21 29.00 -29.57 -18.50
CA LEU A 21 29.18 -28.99 -19.84
C LEU A 21 30.46 -29.48 -20.51
N ARG A 22 31.58 -29.58 -19.78
CA ARG A 22 32.84 -30.11 -20.32
C ARG A 22 32.71 -31.57 -20.73
N ARG A 23 32.04 -32.39 -19.90
CA ARG A 23 31.79 -33.80 -20.21
C ARG A 23 30.92 -33.95 -21.45
N MET A 24 29.80 -33.22 -21.54
CA MET A 24 28.93 -33.24 -22.71
C MET A 24 29.65 -32.77 -23.97
N ARG A 25 30.47 -31.71 -23.87
CA ARG A 25 31.27 -31.23 -24.99
C ARG A 25 32.28 -32.29 -25.47
N LEU A 26 32.93 -32.98 -24.54
CA LEU A 26 33.85 -34.09 -24.87
C LEU A 26 33.11 -35.24 -25.57
N VAL A 27 31.94 -35.64 -25.05
CA VAL A 27 31.12 -36.70 -25.66
C VAL A 27 30.68 -36.31 -27.06
N ALA A 28 30.11 -35.11 -27.23
CA ALA A 28 29.67 -34.61 -28.53
C ALA A 28 30.83 -34.53 -29.54
N LEU A 29 31.99 -34.03 -29.11
CA LEU A 29 33.18 -33.95 -29.96
C LEU A 29 33.73 -35.34 -30.30
N SER A 30 33.70 -36.30 -29.36
CA SER A 30 34.13 -37.67 -29.61
C SER A 30 33.21 -38.40 -30.60
N LEU A 31 31.90 -38.17 -30.53
CA LEU A 31 30.94 -38.73 -31.48
C LEU A 31 31.10 -38.11 -32.87
N LEU A 32 31.35 -36.79 -32.94
CA LEU A 32 31.65 -36.12 -34.20
C LEU A 32 32.94 -36.66 -34.85
N LEU A 33 34.00 -36.82 -34.06
CA LEU A 33 35.25 -37.41 -34.54
C LEU A 33 35.06 -38.87 -34.96
N LEU A 34 34.28 -39.64 -34.22
CA LEU A 34 33.94 -41.02 -34.59
C LEU A 34 33.21 -41.05 -35.95
N ALA A 35 32.20 -40.20 -36.14
CA ALA A 35 31.49 -40.08 -37.41
C ALA A 35 32.45 -39.69 -38.55
N ALA A 36 33.36 -38.74 -38.31
CA ALA A 36 34.37 -38.34 -39.30
C ALA A 36 35.35 -39.48 -39.64
N VAL A 37 35.78 -40.29 -38.66
CA VAL A 37 36.64 -41.46 -38.89
C VAL A 37 35.90 -42.54 -39.67
N VAL A 38 34.63 -42.81 -39.34
CA VAL A 38 33.80 -43.77 -40.08
C VAL A 38 33.56 -43.30 -41.51
N TYR A 39 33.29 -42.01 -41.71
CA TYR A 39 33.18 -41.40 -43.03
C TYR A 39 34.47 -41.60 -43.84
N ALA A 40 35.63 -41.25 -43.26
CA ALA A 40 36.93 -41.43 -43.91
C ALA A 40 37.25 -42.89 -44.26
N ALA A 41 36.92 -43.83 -43.36
CA ALA A 41 37.18 -45.25 -43.56
C ALA A 41 36.27 -45.91 -44.62
N THR A 42 35.18 -45.24 -45.01
CA THR A 42 34.19 -45.76 -45.97
C THR A 42 34.30 -45.16 -47.37
N LEU A 43 35.24 -44.24 -47.63
CA LEU A 43 35.40 -43.56 -48.93
C LEU A 43 35.54 -44.51 -50.14
N ASP A 44 36.28 -45.62 -50.00
CA ASP A 44 36.60 -46.55 -51.09
C ASP A 44 35.95 -47.94 -50.91
N ARG A 45 34.87 -48.03 -50.12
CA ARG A 45 34.17 -49.28 -49.83
C ARG A 45 32.84 -49.34 -50.60
N SER A 46 32.68 -50.33 -51.47
CA SER A 46 31.44 -50.58 -52.21
C SER A 46 30.53 -51.63 -51.53
N GLY A 47 29.23 -51.60 -51.86
CA GLY A 47 28.23 -52.53 -51.33
C GLY A 47 27.52 -52.01 -50.08
N GLY A 48 27.21 -52.88 -49.10
CA GLY A 48 26.46 -52.49 -47.89
C GLY A 48 27.09 -51.38 -47.02
N TRP A 49 28.35 -51.02 -47.29
CA TRP A 49 29.07 -49.90 -46.65
C TRP A 49 28.59 -48.51 -47.11
N GLU A 50 27.89 -48.41 -48.24
CA GLU A 50 27.33 -47.15 -48.75
C GLU A 50 26.30 -46.54 -47.77
N TYR A 51 25.49 -47.38 -47.12
CA TYR A 51 24.56 -46.91 -46.08
C TYR A 51 25.29 -46.33 -44.86
N VAL A 52 26.43 -46.91 -44.49
CA VAL A 52 27.26 -46.44 -43.37
C VAL A 52 27.94 -45.13 -43.73
N HIS A 53 28.43 -45.01 -44.97
CA HIS A 53 28.99 -43.78 -45.51
C HIS A 53 27.97 -42.63 -45.43
N ALA A 54 26.80 -42.82 -46.02
CA ALA A 54 25.73 -41.81 -46.02
C ALA A 54 25.26 -41.46 -44.60
N ALA A 55 25.14 -42.44 -43.70
CA ALA A 55 24.78 -42.19 -42.30
C ALA A 55 25.85 -41.37 -41.56
N SER A 56 27.13 -41.66 -41.80
CA SER A 56 28.24 -40.93 -41.18
C SER A 56 28.37 -39.50 -41.72
N GLU A 57 28.13 -39.30 -43.01
CA GLU A 57 28.07 -37.98 -43.64
C GLU A 57 26.93 -37.15 -43.05
N ALA A 58 25.71 -37.71 -43.00
CA ALA A 58 24.55 -37.05 -42.42
C ALA A 58 24.75 -36.70 -40.93
N ALA A 59 25.37 -37.60 -40.15
CA ALA A 59 25.69 -37.34 -38.75
C ALA A 59 26.70 -36.19 -38.59
N MET A 60 27.75 -36.15 -39.42
CA MET A 60 28.77 -35.10 -39.38
C MET A 60 28.20 -33.74 -39.77
N VAL A 61 27.45 -33.68 -40.88
CA VAL A 61 26.80 -32.44 -41.37
C VAL A 61 25.77 -31.95 -40.35
N GLY A 62 24.94 -32.85 -39.82
CA GLY A 62 23.94 -32.52 -38.81
C GLY A 62 24.53 -31.95 -37.52
N ALA A 63 25.63 -32.54 -37.03
CA ALA A 63 26.32 -32.04 -35.84
C ALA A 63 26.96 -30.65 -36.06
N ILE A 64 27.51 -30.38 -37.25
CA ILE A 64 28.04 -29.06 -37.61
C ILE A 64 26.91 -28.02 -37.71
N ALA A 65 25.77 -28.41 -38.29
CA ALA A 65 24.61 -27.53 -38.41
C ALA A 65 24.01 -27.14 -37.05
N ASP A 66 23.89 -28.09 -36.12
CA ASP A 66 23.42 -27.81 -34.75
C ASP A 66 24.37 -26.87 -34.00
N TRP A 67 25.69 -27.11 -34.11
CA TRP A 67 26.68 -26.20 -33.56
C TRP A 67 26.56 -24.78 -34.13
N PHE A 68 26.33 -24.67 -35.44
CA PHE A 68 26.13 -23.40 -36.11
C PHE A 68 24.87 -22.70 -35.61
N ALA A 69 23.74 -23.39 -35.47
CA ALA A 69 22.47 -22.83 -35.02
C ALA A 69 22.57 -22.24 -33.59
N VAL A 70 23.10 -23.02 -32.64
CA VAL A 70 23.31 -22.56 -31.27
C VAL A 70 24.30 -21.40 -31.23
N THR A 71 25.39 -21.51 -32.00
CA THR A 71 26.39 -20.43 -32.06
C THR A 71 25.77 -19.16 -32.62
N ALA A 72 25.04 -19.23 -33.73
CA ALA A 72 24.35 -18.11 -34.37
C ALA A 72 23.25 -17.49 -33.50
N LEU A 73 22.70 -18.21 -32.52
CA LEU A 73 21.78 -17.61 -31.57
C LEU A 73 22.49 -16.62 -30.63
N PHE A 74 23.71 -16.95 -30.18
CA PHE A 74 24.42 -16.21 -29.14
C PHE A 74 25.59 -15.35 -29.63
N ARG A 75 26.23 -15.68 -30.75
CA ARG A 75 27.47 -15.06 -31.25
C ARG A 75 27.63 -15.25 -32.76
N HIS A 76 28.64 -14.60 -33.33
CA HIS A 76 29.04 -14.81 -34.71
C HIS A 76 29.85 -16.12 -34.85
N PRO A 77 29.42 -17.09 -35.68
CA PRO A 77 30.17 -18.32 -35.93
C PRO A 77 31.53 -18.01 -36.55
N LEU A 78 32.59 -18.66 -36.06
CA LEU A 78 33.99 -18.42 -36.44
C LEU A 78 34.47 -16.95 -36.28
N GLY A 79 33.71 -16.08 -35.62
CA GLY A 79 34.01 -14.65 -35.52
C GLY A 79 33.71 -13.85 -36.78
N LEU A 80 33.08 -14.46 -37.79
CA LEU A 80 32.75 -13.81 -39.05
C LEU A 80 31.40 -13.09 -38.94
N PRO A 81 31.27 -11.83 -39.38
CA PRO A 81 30.02 -11.07 -39.32
C PRO A 81 29.03 -11.54 -40.38
N ILE A 82 28.52 -12.76 -40.24
CA ILE A 82 27.50 -13.34 -41.11
C ILE A 82 26.16 -12.67 -40.79
N PRO A 83 25.43 -12.13 -41.79
CA PRO A 83 24.12 -11.53 -41.56
C PRO A 83 23.15 -12.53 -40.93
N HIS A 84 22.23 -12.05 -40.08
CA HIS A 84 21.25 -12.86 -39.35
C HIS A 84 21.83 -13.87 -38.33
N THR A 85 23.05 -13.65 -37.84
CA THR A 85 23.62 -14.38 -36.70
C THR A 85 23.75 -13.47 -35.47
N ALA A 86 24.12 -14.03 -34.32
CA ALA A 86 24.06 -13.38 -33.02
C ALA A 86 22.65 -12.81 -32.71
N ILE A 87 21.59 -13.61 -32.94
CA ILE A 87 20.19 -13.15 -32.87
C ILE A 87 19.83 -12.56 -31.50
N ILE A 88 20.20 -13.21 -30.39
CA ILE A 88 19.89 -12.72 -29.04
C ILE A 88 20.53 -11.36 -28.74
N PRO A 89 21.86 -11.17 -28.90
CA PRO A 89 22.46 -9.86 -28.62
C PRO A 89 21.99 -8.77 -29.61
N THR A 90 21.73 -9.11 -30.88
CA THR A 90 21.25 -8.12 -31.87
C THR A 90 19.79 -7.71 -31.68
N ARG A 91 18.91 -8.63 -31.24
CA ARG A 91 17.47 -8.37 -31.03
C ARG A 91 17.07 -8.27 -29.55
N LYS A 92 18.02 -8.00 -28.66
CA LYS A 92 17.79 -7.94 -27.20
C LYS A 92 16.60 -7.06 -26.81
N ASN A 93 16.49 -5.88 -27.42
CA ASN A 93 15.43 -4.93 -27.10
C ASN A 93 14.04 -5.43 -27.52
N ALA A 94 13.93 -6.03 -28.71
CA ALA A 94 12.67 -6.59 -29.20
C ALA A 94 12.21 -7.77 -28.31
N LEU A 95 13.14 -8.64 -27.93
CA LEU A 95 12.86 -9.76 -27.02
C LEU A 95 12.45 -9.26 -25.63
N ALA A 96 13.10 -8.22 -25.11
CA ALA A 96 12.75 -7.60 -23.84
C ALA A 96 11.33 -7.00 -23.87
N HIS A 97 10.96 -6.33 -24.96
CA HIS A 97 9.62 -5.79 -25.14
C HIS A 97 8.55 -6.89 -25.14
N SER A 98 8.75 -7.97 -25.91
CA SER A 98 7.80 -9.08 -25.94
C SER A 98 7.67 -9.78 -24.58
N LEU A 99 8.77 -9.87 -23.82
CA LEU A 99 8.77 -10.41 -22.45
C LEU A 99 8.01 -9.49 -21.49
N GLN A 100 8.16 -8.18 -21.63
CA GLN A 100 7.44 -7.20 -20.84
C GLN A 100 5.93 -7.28 -21.10
N GLU A 101 5.50 -7.28 -22.36
CA GLU A 101 4.09 -7.44 -22.75
C GLU A 101 3.52 -8.73 -22.18
N PHE A 102 4.22 -9.86 -22.37
CA PHE A 102 3.79 -11.14 -21.82
C PHE A 102 3.61 -11.11 -20.30
N VAL A 103 4.59 -10.56 -19.56
CA VAL A 103 4.49 -10.46 -18.09
C VAL A 103 3.35 -9.53 -17.68
N THR A 104 3.17 -8.42 -18.41
CA THR A 104 2.12 -7.45 -18.11
C THR A 104 0.74 -8.05 -18.32
N ASP A 105 0.51 -8.68 -19.47
CA ASP A 105 -0.80 -9.21 -19.83
C ASP A 105 -1.18 -10.45 -19.02
N ASN A 106 -0.20 -11.31 -18.69
CA ASN A 106 -0.48 -12.59 -18.02
C ASN A 106 -0.40 -12.49 -16.49
N PHE A 107 0.45 -11.62 -15.94
CA PHE A 107 0.69 -11.55 -14.49
C PHE A 107 0.31 -10.22 -13.85
N LEU A 108 0.25 -9.12 -14.61
CA LEU A 108 -0.09 -7.78 -14.10
C LEU A 108 -1.43 -7.26 -14.63
N SER A 109 -2.27 -8.13 -15.20
CA SER A 109 -3.61 -7.73 -15.60
C SER A 109 -4.42 -7.29 -14.37
N GLU A 110 -5.27 -6.28 -14.56
CA GLU A 110 -6.07 -5.70 -13.47
C GLU A 110 -6.85 -6.77 -12.71
N SER A 111 -7.42 -7.74 -13.42
CA SER A 111 -8.16 -8.86 -12.84
C SER A 111 -7.29 -9.73 -11.93
N VAL A 112 -6.08 -10.12 -12.37
CA VAL A 112 -5.16 -10.93 -11.59
C VAL A 112 -4.68 -10.18 -10.34
N VAL A 113 -4.35 -8.90 -10.49
CA VAL A 113 -3.92 -8.05 -9.38
C VAL A 113 -5.07 -7.86 -8.38
N ARG A 114 -6.27 -7.51 -8.85
CA ARG A 114 -7.48 -7.36 -8.01
C ARG A 114 -7.80 -8.63 -7.24
N ASP A 115 -7.80 -9.78 -7.91
CA ASP A 115 -8.05 -11.07 -7.26
C ASP A 115 -6.96 -11.42 -6.24
N ARG A 116 -5.71 -11.04 -6.50
CA ARG A 116 -4.61 -11.29 -5.57
C ARG A 116 -4.69 -10.39 -4.34
N VAL A 117 -5.05 -9.12 -4.52
CA VAL A 117 -5.28 -8.16 -3.42
C VAL A 117 -6.46 -8.60 -2.56
N HIS A 118 -7.59 -8.99 -3.18
CA HIS A 118 -8.73 -9.54 -2.44
C HIS A 118 -8.36 -10.79 -1.66
N ARG A 119 -7.66 -11.75 -2.27
CA ARG A 119 -7.18 -12.97 -1.59
C ARG A 119 -6.15 -12.72 -0.50
N ALA A 120 -5.42 -11.61 -0.56
CA ALA A 120 -4.45 -11.26 0.47
C ALA A 120 -5.11 -10.74 1.76
N GLU A 121 -6.40 -10.40 1.71
CA GLU A 121 -7.22 -9.93 2.85
C GLU A 121 -6.51 -8.85 3.68
N VAL A 122 -5.85 -7.90 3.01
CA VAL A 122 -4.97 -6.92 3.66
C VAL A 122 -5.74 -6.12 4.71
N SER A 123 -6.96 -5.67 4.39
CA SER A 123 -7.83 -4.94 5.32
C SER A 123 -8.17 -5.75 6.56
N LEU A 124 -8.44 -7.06 6.40
CA LEU A 124 -8.73 -7.95 7.53
C LEU A 124 -7.49 -8.18 8.39
N ARG A 125 -6.31 -8.30 7.77
CA ARG A 125 -5.05 -8.45 8.51
C ARG A 125 -4.72 -7.19 9.31
N VAL A 126 -4.92 -6.01 8.72
CA VAL A 126 -4.77 -4.73 9.43
C VAL A 126 -5.80 -4.61 10.55
N GLY A 127 -7.06 -4.96 10.30
CA GLY A 127 -8.12 -4.96 11.32
C GLY A 127 -7.79 -5.89 12.49
N ARG A 128 -7.35 -7.12 12.22
CA ARG A 128 -6.89 -8.07 13.27
C ARG A 128 -5.67 -7.57 14.02
N TRP A 129 -4.75 -6.89 13.35
CA TRP A 129 -3.58 -6.29 13.98
C TRP A 129 -3.98 -5.13 14.90
N LEU A 130 -4.91 -4.27 14.46
CA LEU A 130 -5.46 -3.17 15.24
C LEU A 130 -6.38 -3.61 16.38
N ALA A 131 -6.98 -4.79 16.30
CA ALA A 131 -7.83 -5.34 17.36
C ALA A 131 -7.05 -5.71 18.64
N ASP A 132 -5.72 -5.81 18.57
CA ASP A 132 -4.86 -5.97 19.73
C ASP A 132 -4.63 -4.61 20.41
N PRO A 133 -5.00 -4.47 21.71
CA PRO A 133 -4.86 -3.21 22.47
C PRO A 133 -3.45 -2.61 22.42
N THR A 134 -2.41 -3.44 22.33
CA THR A 134 -1.02 -2.97 22.30
C THR A 134 -0.70 -2.19 21.02
N HIS A 135 -1.27 -2.63 19.90
CA HIS A 135 -1.05 -2.05 18.59
C HIS A 135 -1.93 -0.82 18.37
N SER A 136 -3.21 -0.87 18.76
CA SER A 136 -4.10 0.29 18.72
C SER A 136 -3.55 1.43 19.55
N ASP A 137 -3.10 1.17 20.78
CA ASP A 137 -2.47 2.17 21.65
C ASP A 137 -1.25 2.83 21.00
N ARG A 138 -0.43 2.05 20.29
CA ARG A 138 0.73 2.58 19.58
C ARG A 138 0.33 3.51 18.44
N VAL A 139 -0.67 3.12 17.66
CA VAL A 139 -1.19 3.94 16.56
C VAL A 139 -1.82 5.22 17.09
N VAL A 140 -2.66 5.13 18.12
CA VAL A 140 -3.32 6.28 18.75
C VAL A 140 -2.29 7.26 19.31
N ARG A 141 -1.24 6.77 19.99
CA ARG A 141 -0.17 7.65 20.51
C ARG A 141 0.55 8.39 19.40
N GLU A 142 0.88 7.72 18.30
CA GLU A 142 1.61 8.34 17.20
C GLU A 142 0.72 9.32 16.42
N ALA A 143 -0.54 8.95 16.18
CA ALA A 143 -1.54 9.83 15.60
C ALA A 143 -1.74 11.09 16.46
N ASN A 144 -1.87 10.96 17.78
CA ASN A 144 -2.01 12.10 18.70
C ASN A 144 -0.74 12.98 18.71
N ARG A 145 0.45 12.39 18.60
CA ARG A 145 1.71 13.16 18.48
C ARG A 145 1.73 14.00 17.19
N MET A 146 1.35 13.41 16.07
CA MET A 146 1.27 14.09 14.78
C MET A 146 0.19 15.18 14.79
N LEU A 147 -1.00 14.86 15.30
CA LEU A 147 -2.12 15.80 15.43
C LEU A 147 -1.73 17.01 16.27
N ARG A 148 -1.11 16.82 17.43
CA ARG A 148 -0.65 17.93 18.27
C ARG A 148 0.37 18.80 17.56
N HIS A 149 1.31 18.20 16.83
CA HIS A 149 2.27 18.96 16.05
C HIS A 149 1.62 19.75 14.91
N GLY A 150 0.64 19.15 14.23
CA GLY A 150 -0.11 19.79 13.15
C GLY A 150 -0.99 20.94 13.64
N LEU A 151 -1.77 20.72 14.71
CA LEU A 151 -2.71 21.70 15.26
C LEU A 151 -2.04 23.01 15.70
N HIS A 152 -0.78 22.97 16.16
CA HIS A 152 -0.05 24.19 16.51
C HIS A 152 0.41 25.03 15.30
N GLN A 153 0.33 24.48 14.08
CA GLN A 153 0.78 25.13 12.85
C GLN A 153 -0.37 25.65 11.98
N VAL A 154 -1.62 25.26 12.29
CA VAL A 154 -2.81 25.68 11.56
C VAL A 154 -3.27 27.05 12.07
N LYS A 155 -3.57 27.96 11.16
CA LYS A 155 -4.11 29.28 11.48
C LYS A 155 -5.63 29.21 11.64
N ASP A 156 -6.20 30.09 12.46
CA ASP A 156 -7.66 30.13 12.72
C ASP A 156 -8.47 30.35 11.42
N GLU A 157 -7.96 31.14 10.49
CA GLU A 157 -8.55 31.41 9.18
C GLU A 157 -8.71 30.13 8.33
N ASP A 158 -7.72 29.23 8.37
CA ASP A 158 -7.73 27.97 7.64
C ASP A 158 -8.74 26.98 8.25
N ILE A 159 -8.94 27.04 9.57
CA ILE A 159 -9.94 26.22 10.29
C ILE A 159 -11.34 26.67 9.92
N GLU A 160 -11.61 27.98 9.91
CA GLU A 160 -12.93 28.49 9.53
C GLU A 160 -13.30 28.08 8.10
N LEU A 161 -12.37 28.23 7.16
CA LEU A 161 -12.56 27.85 5.76
C LEU A 161 -12.85 26.34 5.64
N LEU A 162 -12.01 25.50 6.25
CA LEU A 162 -12.18 24.04 6.21
C LEU A 162 -13.52 23.60 6.79
N VAL A 163 -13.90 24.15 7.95
CA VAL A 163 -15.15 23.79 8.64
C VAL A 163 -16.36 24.21 7.82
N ARG A 164 -16.38 25.47 7.34
CA ARG A 164 -17.54 26.05 6.66
C ARG A 164 -17.70 25.56 5.22
N GLU A 165 -16.61 25.43 4.48
CA GLU A 165 -16.65 25.16 3.04
C GLU A 165 -16.51 23.67 2.70
N GLU A 166 -15.81 22.88 3.51
CA GLU A 166 -15.61 21.45 3.22
C GLU A 166 -16.33 20.53 4.19
N LEU A 167 -16.22 20.78 5.49
CA LEU A 167 -16.71 19.84 6.51
C LEU A 167 -18.24 19.86 6.62
N ILE A 168 -18.84 21.03 6.86
CA ILE A 168 -20.29 21.16 7.07
C ILE A 168 -21.09 20.68 5.86
N PRO A 169 -20.82 21.11 4.61
CA PRO A 169 -21.61 20.68 3.46
C PRO A 169 -21.56 19.16 3.27
N ARG A 170 -20.39 18.56 3.47
CA ARG A 170 -20.19 17.12 3.28
C ARG A 170 -20.87 16.26 4.35
N LEU A 171 -20.93 16.74 5.59
CA LEU A 171 -21.69 16.09 6.66
C LEU A 171 -23.21 16.12 6.41
N VAL A 172 -23.70 17.15 5.73
CA VAL A 172 -25.13 17.32 5.42
C VAL A 172 -25.53 16.50 4.20
N ASP A 173 -24.69 16.46 3.17
CA ASP A 173 -25.02 15.83 1.88
C ASP A 173 -24.80 14.30 1.87
N GLU A 174 -23.90 13.77 2.71
CA GLU A 174 -23.48 12.36 2.66
C GLU A 174 -24.06 11.58 3.86
N PRO A 175 -24.86 10.50 3.63
CA PRO A 175 -25.45 9.71 4.71
C PRO A 175 -24.39 8.80 5.37
N LEU A 176 -23.54 9.38 6.20
CA LEU A 176 -22.53 8.69 7.01
C LEU A 176 -23.14 7.99 8.26
N SER A 177 -24.46 8.01 8.40
CA SER A 177 -25.18 7.67 9.62
C SER A 177 -24.92 6.25 10.13
N GLU A 178 -24.82 5.25 9.25
CA GLU A 178 -24.73 3.85 9.68
C GLU A 178 -23.33 3.45 10.19
N ILE A 179 -22.28 3.99 9.58
CA ILE A 179 -20.89 3.71 9.99
C ILE A 179 -20.56 4.55 11.21
N THR A 180 -20.85 5.85 11.14
CA THR A 180 -20.62 6.77 12.25
C THR A 180 -21.43 6.37 13.47
N GLY A 181 -22.70 5.94 13.30
CA GLY A 181 -23.52 5.47 14.40
C GLY A 181 -22.94 4.26 15.13
N ARG A 182 -22.43 3.26 14.39
CA ARG A 182 -21.76 2.10 14.99
C ARG A 182 -20.49 2.48 15.74
N LEU A 183 -19.69 3.39 15.18
CA LEU A 183 -18.48 3.88 15.85
C LEU A 183 -18.82 4.70 17.10
N LEU A 184 -19.84 5.55 17.04
CA LEU A 184 -20.29 6.36 18.17
C LEU A 184 -20.81 5.47 19.30
N GLN A 185 -21.57 4.42 18.96
CA GLN A 185 -22.09 3.46 19.93
C GLN A 185 -20.96 2.74 20.68
N GLU A 186 -19.88 2.34 19.97
CA GLU A 186 -18.71 1.74 20.61
C GLU A 186 -17.98 2.74 21.51
N VAL A 187 -17.80 3.98 21.06
CA VAL A 187 -17.18 5.06 21.85
C VAL A 187 -17.95 5.34 23.14
N VAL A 188 -19.29 5.31 23.09
CA VAL A 188 -20.15 5.46 24.27
C VAL A 188 -20.05 4.24 25.18
N ALA A 189 -20.06 3.02 24.61
CA ALA A 189 -19.92 1.79 25.37
C ALA A 189 -18.58 1.71 26.13
N ASP A 190 -17.51 2.20 25.53
CA ASP A 190 -16.17 2.28 26.14
C ASP A 190 -16.00 3.45 27.11
N GLY A 191 -17.00 4.33 27.25
CA GLY A 191 -16.94 5.52 28.11
C GLY A 191 -16.00 6.63 27.62
N ALA A 192 -15.52 6.54 26.38
CA ALA A 192 -14.57 7.49 25.82
C ALA A 192 -15.20 8.88 25.59
N HIS A 193 -16.53 8.97 25.51
CA HIS A 193 -17.27 10.24 25.39
C HIS A 193 -17.10 11.15 26.61
N HIS A 194 -16.80 10.61 27.80
CA HIS A 194 -16.59 11.43 29.00
C HIS A 194 -15.47 12.47 28.83
N GLY A 195 -14.39 12.12 28.12
CA GLY A 195 -13.30 13.06 27.84
C GLY A 195 -13.73 14.22 26.96
N LEU A 196 -14.63 13.97 26.00
CA LEU A 196 -15.20 15.01 25.15
C LEU A 196 -16.12 15.93 25.96
N VAL A 197 -16.98 15.36 26.81
CA VAL A 197 -17.86 16.12 27.71
C VAL A 197 -17.05 16.99 28.67
N ASP A 198 -15.93 16.50 29.18
CA ASP A 198 -15.04 17.29 30.03
C ASP A 198 -14.46 18.50 29.31
N LEU A 199 -13.96 18.29 28.09
CA LEU A 199 -13.38 19.35 27.29
C LEU A 199 -14.43 20.43 26.94
N THR A 200 -15.63 20.01 26.53
CA THR A 200 -16.71 20.95 26.21
C THR A 200 -17.14 21.76 27.42
N LEU A 201 -17.25 21.15 28.61
CA LEU A 201 -17.56 21.87 29.85
C LEU A 201 -16.45 22.85 30.24
N ILE A 202 -15.17 22.49 30.06
CA ILE A 202 -14.04 23.40 30.31
C ILE A 202 -14.12 24.61 29.38
N GLU A 203 -14.34 24.39 28.08
CA GLU A 203 -14.39 25.46 27.10
C GLU A 203 -15.63 26.34 27.28
N ALA A 204 -16.80 25.72 27.52
CA ALA A 204 -18.03 26.44 27.80
C ALA A 204 -17.89 27.34 29.04
N HIS A 205 -17.28 26.83 30.12
CA HIS A 205 -17.00 27.64 31.31
C HIS A 205 -16.05 28.80 31.01
N ARG A 206 -14.98 28.56 30.23
CA ARG A 206 -14.03 29.62 29.85
C ARG A 206 -14.70 30.69 29.00
N TRP A 207 -15.47 30.27 28.00
CA TRP A 207 -16.19 31.17 27.11
C TRP A 207 -17.22 32.00 27.89
N LEU A 208 -17.98 31.38 28.80
CA LEU A 208 -18.93 32.11 29.65
C LEU A 208 -18.21 33.18 30.48
N LEU A 209 -17.09 32.85 31.13
CA LEU A 209 -16.32 33.83 31.91
C LEU A 209 -15.83 35.02 31.08
N SER A 210 -15.44 34.81 29.82
CA SER A 210 -14.91 35.88 28.95
C SER A 210 -16.00 36.64 28.18
N ASN A 211 -17.23 36.13 28.10
CA ASN A 211 -18.29 36.66 27.23
C ASN A 211 -19.58 37.01 28.00
N GLY A 212 -19.46 37.55 29.22
CA GLY A 212 -20.62 37.94 30.03
C GLY A 212 -21.55 38.95 29.35
N GLU A 213 -20.99 39.94 28.65
CA GLU A 213 -21.76 40.94 27.90
C GLU A 213 -22.54 40.33 26.74
N ALA A 214 -21.96 39.37 26.01
CA ALA A 214 -22.65 38.70 24.90
C ALA A 214 -23.83 37.85 25.40
N VAL A 215 -23.67 37.19 26.55
CA VAL A 215 -24.77 36.44 27.19
C VAL A 215 -25.86 37.39 27.67
N ALA A 216 -25.49 38.53 28.27
CA ALA A 216 -26.46 39.53 28.71
C ALA A 216 -27.25 40.09 27.51
N ALA A 217 -26.56 40.48 26.44
CA ALA A 217 -27.18 40.97 25.21
C ALA A 217 -28.12 39.94 24.56
N LEU A 218 -27.76 38.65 24.58
CA LEU A 218 -28.63 37.57 24.09
C LEU A 218 -29.92 37.42 24.89
N VAL A 219 -29.86 37.61 26.21
CA VAL A 219 -31.03 37.52 27.09
C VAL A 219 -31.91 38.76 26.93
N GLU A 220 -31.30 39.93 26.80
CA GLU A 220 -32.00 41.20 26.55
C GLU A 220 -32.67 41.23 25.17
N ASP A 221 -32.02 40.75 24.10
CA ASP A 221 -32.59 40.68 22.75
C ASP A 221 -33.76 39.68 22.65
N ARG A 222 -33.76 38.66 23.51
CA ARG A 222 -34.85 37.68 23.64
C ARG A 222 -35.91 38.12 24.66
N ALA A 223 -35.77 39.27 25.30
CA ALA A 223 -36.69 39.73 26.32
C ALA A 223 -38.06 40.07 25.71
N PRO A 224 -39.18 39.72 26.38
CA PRO A 224 -40.50 40.09 25.90
C PRO A 224 -40.68 41.61 25.84
N TRP A 225 -41.39 42.11 24.83
CA TRP A 225 -41.69 43.54 24.66
C TRP A 225 -42.41 44.24 25.83
N TRP A 226 -42.87 43.50 26.85
CA TRP A 226 -43.59 44.02 28.02
C TRP A 226 -42.72 44.13 29.28
N THR A 227 -41.47 43.65 29.27
CA THR A 227 -40.60 43.71 30.45
C THR A 227 -39.89 45.07 30.58
N PRO A 228 -39.78 45.63 31.81
CA PRO A 228 -38.99 46.83 32.03
C PRO A 228 -37.47 46.58 31.92
N GLU A 229 -36.72 47.53 31.36
CA GLU A 229 -35.25 47.41 31.16
C GLU A 229 -34.48 47.02 32.43
N TRP A 230 -34.83 47.60 33.59
CA TRP A 230 -34.19 47.28 34.87
C TRP A 230 -34.36 45.81 35.29
N LEU A 231 -35.45 45.17 34.86
CA LEU A 231 -35.74 43.77 35.16
C LEU A 231 -34.93 42.87 34.23
N ASP A 232 -34.88 43.21 32.94
CA ASP A 232 -34.13 42.46 31.93
C ASP A 232 -32.65 42.43 32.25
N GLU A 233 -32.05 43.57 32.61
CA GLU A 233 -30.65 43.61 33.05
C GLU A 233 -30.39 42.74 34.30
N ARG A 234 -31.33 42.75 35.25
CA ARG A 234 -31.19 41.98 36.50
C ARG A 234 -31.31 40.48 36.24
N VAL A 235 -32.22 40.09 35.35
CA VAL A 235 -32.40 38.71 34.90
C VAL A 235 -31.18 38.27 34.09
N ALA A 236 -30.72 39.07 33.13
CA ALA A 236 -29.53 38.81 32.31
C ALA A 236 -28.30 38.56 33.18
N ARG A 237 -28.01 39.46 34.13
CA ARG A 237 -26.92 39.28 35.11
C ARG A 237 -27.08 38.01 35.95
N ARG A 238 -28.30 37.71 36.41
CA ARG A 238 -28.57 36.52 37.23
C ARG A 238 -28.41 35.23 36.44
N VAL A 239 -28.94 35.18 35.21
CA VAL A 239 -28.83 34.06 34.28
C VAL A 239 -27.37 33.81 33.94
N HIS A 240 -26.58 34.85 33.69
CA HIS A 240 -25.16 34.70 33.42
C HIS A 240 -24.42 34.07 34.62
N VAL A 241 -24.61 34.60 35.83
CA VAL A 241 -23.98 34.06 37.05
C VAL A 241 -24.39 32.61 37.30
N GLU A 242 -25.67 32.30 37.15
CA GLU A 242 -26.18 30.93 37.33
C GLU A 242 -25.70 29.98 36.24
N ALA A 243 -25.59 30.43 34.99
CA ALA A 243 -25.03 29.62 33.90
C ALA A 243 -23.56 29.27 34.15
N VAL A 244 -22.76 30.25 34.57
CA VAL A 244 -21.35 30.02 34.96
C VAL A 244 -21.26 29.03 36.12
N ALA A 245 -22.06 29.24 37.17
CA ALA A 245 -22.09 28.37 38.35
C ALA A 245 -22.51 26.95 37.98
N TRP A 246 -23.59 26.79 37.21
CA TRP A 246 -24.11 25.49 36.80
C TRP A 246 -23.13 24.72 35.93
N VAL A 247 -22.50 25.36 34.93
CA VAL A 247 -21.47 24.71 34.10
C VAL A 247 -20.25 24.30 34.95
N ARG A 248 -19.85 25.14 35.91
CA ARG A 248 -18.79 24.80 36.86
C ARG A 248 -19.16 23.58 37.71
N ASP A 249 -20.37 23.53 38.25
CA ASP A 249 -20.85 22.42 39.07
C ASP A 249 -20.88 21.12 38.27
N ILE A 250 -21.38 21.16 37.03
CA ILE A 250 -21.34 20.00 36.12
C ILE A 250 -19.89 19.58 35.84
N ARG A 251 -18.97 20.53 35.63
CA ARG A 251 -17.56 20.22 35.32
C ARG A 251 -16.87 19.54 36.49
N ASP A 252 -17.02 20.12 37.68
CA ASP A 252 -16.29 19.76 38.90
C ASP A 252 -16.88 18.49 39.55
N ASP A 253 -18.19 18.24 39.42
CA ASP A 253 -18.85 17.01 39.91
C ASP A 253 -19.09 15.99 38.80
N LYS A 254 -18.41 14.84 38.88
CA LYS A 254 -18.55 13.72 37.93
C LYS A 254 -19.88 12.99 38.08
N ALA A 255 -20.50 13.04 39.25
CA ALA A 255 -21.80 12.43 39.54
C ALA A 255 -22.97 13.41 39.34
N HIS A 256 -22.73 14.58 38.75
CA HIS A 256 -23.76 15.60 38.58
C HIS A 256 -24.96 15.04 37.79
N PRO A 257 -26.22 15.31 38.19
CA PRO A 257 -27.41 14.77 37.53
C PRO A 257 -27.47 15.02 36.02
N ALA A 258 -26.94 16.14 35.55
CA ALA A 258 -26.85 16.45 34.11
C ALA A 258 -25.90 15.51 33.35
N ARG A 259 -24.77 15.10 33.94
CA ARG A 259 -23.87 14.10 33.34
C ARG A 259 -24.55 12.74 33.29
N LEU A 260 -25.19 12.33 34.38
CA LEU A 260 -25.94 11.08 34.45
C LEU A 260 -27.14 11.06 33.49
N ALA A 261 -27.79 12.20 33.26
CA ALA A 261 -28.88 12.31 32.28
C ALA A 261 -28.36 12.17 30.85
N LEU A 262 -27.19 12.75 30.55
CA LEU A 262 -26.52 12.57 29.26
C LEU A 262 -26.16 11.09 29.04
N ASP A 263 -25.57 10.43 30.03
CA ASP A 263 -25.18 9.02 29.96
C ASP A 263 -26.37 8.05 29.85
N ARG A 264 -27.57 8.47 30.28
CA ARG A 264 -28.80 7.68 30.11
C ARG A 264 -29.46 7.87 28.74
N LEU A 265 -29.13 8.96 28.05
CA LEU A 265 -29.71 9.31 26.77
C LEU A 265 -28.88 8.77 25.60
N LEU A 266 -27.57 8.58 25.83
CA LEU A 266 -26.63 7.91 24.93
C LEU A 266 -26.66 6.39 25.14
#